data_AF-A0A016QSJ6-F1
#
_entry.id   AF-A0A016QSJ6-F1
#
_cell.length_a   1.000
_cell.length_b   1.000
_cell.length_c   1.000
_cell.angle_alpha   90.00
_cell.angle_beta   90.00
_cell.angle_gamma   90.00
#
_symmetry.space_group_name_H-M   'P 1'
#
loop_
_entity.id
_entity.type
_entity.pdbx_description
1 polymer ?
#
loop_
_entity_poly.entity_id
_entity_poly.type
_entity_poly.pdbx_seq_one_letter_code
_entity_poly.pdbx_strand_id
1 'polypeptide(L)'
;MRLTPLLLLPLLLAACGSREVKAPDAYDLSGTISGDWGENPHLRLALVGTGFPNAVTNDGNQPQNVVPAGSGTWAFGFDLPNVPAVAGAYQVIVYNDTNNTGTYNVGERFARNRQWLIYSTFSGDIPAVKLPGSGEEVTPAMTVERGWNLYNRNFPLSSTNPSPAGKVTGYDLSR
;
A
#
# COMPACT_ATOMS: atom_id res chain seq x y z
N MET A 1 49.20 -42.26 19.51
CA MET A 1 47.74 -42.02 19.58
C MET A 1 47.51 -40.52 19.50
N ARG A 2 46.83 -40.02 18.46
CA ARG A 2 46.43 -38.61 18.33
C ARG A 2 44.91 -38.58 18.33
N LEU A 3 44.31 -37.90 19.31
CA LEU A 3 42.87 -37.63 19.35
C LEU A 3 42.58 -36.38 18.51
N THR A 4 41.67 -36.52 17.55
CA THR A 4 41.10 -35.43 16.75
C THR A 4 39.79 -34.98 17.42
N PRO A 5 39.61 -33.70 17.81
CA PRO A 5 38.31 -33.25 18.28
C PRO A 5 37.46 -32.86 17.07
N LEU A 6 36.30 -33.50 16.92
CA LEU A 6 35.22 -33.04 16.04
C LEU A 6 34.68 -31.71 16.60
N LEU A 7 34.88 -30.61 15.87
CA LEU A 7 34.13 -29.38 16.08
C LEU A 7 32.70 -29.58 15.56
N LEU A 8 31.75 -29.70 16.48
CA LEU A 8 30.33 -29.49 16.23
C LEU A 8 30.10 -27.98 16.04
N LEU A 9 29.95 -27.53 14.79
CA LEU A 9 29.41 -26.20 14.51
C LEU A 9 27.91 -26.19 14.84
N PRO A 10 27.42 -25.31 15.73
CA PRO A 10 25.98 -25.11 15.89
C PRO A 10 25.45 -24.43 14.62
N LEU A 11 24.48 -25.06 13.97
CA LEU A 11 23.68 -24.41 12.93
C LEU A 11 22.95 -23.22 13.57
N LEU A 12 23.44 -22.01 13.30
CA LEU A 12 22.69 -20.79 13.51
C LEU A 12 21.52 -20.81 12.53
N LEU A 13 20.36 -21.29 12.98
CA LEU A 13 19.08 -21.05 12.34
C LEU A 13 18.92 -19.53 12.21
N ALA A 14 19.11 -19.03 11.00
CA ALA A 14 18.79 -17.65 10.66
C ALA A 14 17.36 -17.39 11.12
N ALA A 15 17.19 -16.43 12.02
CA ALA A 15 15.89 -15.95 12.42
C ALA A 15 15.18 -15.44 11.16
N CYS A 16 14.25 -16.23 10.63
CA CYS A 16 13.19 -15.70 9.77
C CYS A 16 12.46 -14.67 10.63
N GLY A 17 12.79 -13.39 10.45
CA GLY A 17 12.18 -12.29 11.19
C GLY A 17 10.67 -12.39 11.04
N SER A 18 9.98 -12.79 12.11
CA SER A 18 8.52 -12.79 12.14
C SER A 18 8.08 -11.33 12.06
N ARG A 19 7.55 -10.93 10.92
CA ARG A 19 6.91 -9.63 10.78
C ARG A 19 5.73 -9.60 11.75
N GLU A 20 5.77 -8.69 12.72
CA GLU A 20 4.70 -8.58 13.71
C GLU A 20 3.38 -8.25 13.01
N VAL A 21 2.41 -9.15 13.14
CA VAL A 21 1.05 -8.97 12.61
C VAL A 21 0.25 -8.21 13.66
N LYS A 22 -0.19 -7.00 13.32
CA LYS A 22 -0.99 -6.13 14.19
C LYS A 22 -2.47 -6.26 13.84
N ALA A 23 -3.37 -5.76 14.70
CA ALA A 23 -4.77 -5.59 14.31
C ALA A 23 -4.88 -4.56 13.15
N PRO A 24 -5.84 -4.70 12.22
CA PRO A 24 -5.99 -3.80 11.06
C PRO A 24 -5.97 -2.30 11.38
N ASP A 25 -6.57 -1.89 12.50
CA ASP A 25 -6.65 -0.49 12.94
C ASP A 25 -5.37 0.04 13.60
N ALA A 26 -4.38 -0.80 13.84
CA ALA A 26 -3.08 -0.42 14.39
C ALA A 26 -2.05 -0.01 13.32
N TYR A 27 -2.37 -0.15 12.04
CA TYR A 27 -1.53 0.28 10.92
C TYR A 27 -1.76 1.77 10.59
N ASP A 28 -0.85 2.35 9.79
CA ASP A 28 -0.96 3.74 9.34
C ASP A 28 -2.21 3.98 8.48
N LEU A 29 -2.61 3.00 7.68
CA LEU A 29 -3.79 3.05 6.84
C LEU A 29 -4.67 1.82 7.08
N SER A 30 -5.96 2.04 7.30
CA SER A 30 -6.92 0.96 7.50
C SER A 30 -8.26 1.24 6.82
N GLY A 31 -8.97 0.16 6.51
CA GLY A 31 -10.27 0.24 5.85
C GLY A 31 -10.88 -1.14 5.60
N THR A 32 -11.85 -1.16 4.69
CA THR A 32 -12.51 -2.39 4.26
C THR A 32 -12.19 -2.74 2.81
N ILE A 33 -12.18 -4.03 2.50
CA ILE A 33 -12.21 -4.57 1.15
C ILE A 33 -13.58 -5.20 0.97
N SER A 34 -14.23 -4.92 -0.16
CA SER A 34 -15.52 -5.51 -0.54
C SER A 34 -15.57 -5.88 -2.02
N GLY A 35 -16.55 -6.69 -2.38
CA GLY A 35 -16.84 -7.11 -3.76
C GLY A 35 -16.65 -8.60 -3.98
N ASP A 36 -16.90 -9.05 -5.21
CA ASP A 36 -16.70 -10.44 -5.60
C ASP A 36 -15.23 -10.66 -6.03
N TRP A 37 -14.54 -11.53 -5.28
CA TRP A 37 -13.15 -11.90 -5.53
C TRP A 37 -12.98 -13.34 -6.01
N GLY A 38 -14.08 -14.07 -6.18
CA GLY A 38 -14.09 -15.52 -6.41
C GLY A 38 -13.95 -16.33 -5.12
N GLU A 39 -13.84 -17.65 -5.28
CA GLU A 39 -13.67 -18.57 -4.17
C GLU A 39 -12.25 -18.50 -3.59
N ASN A 40 -12.14 -18.43 -2.26
CA ASN A 40 -10.87 -18.43 -1.50
C ASN A 40 -9.81 -17.46 -2.07
N PRO A 41 -10.08 -16.15 -2.15
CA PRO A 41 -9.14 -15.21 -2.72
C PRO A 41 -7.91 -15.02 -1.82
N HIS A 42 -6.74 -14.89 -2.43
CA HIS A 42 -5.48 -14.60 -1.76
C HIS A 42 -5.23 -13.10 -1.80
N LEU A 43 -6.00 -12.35 -1.01
CA LEU A 43 -5.95 -10.90 -1.05
C LEU A 43 -4.66 -10.36 -0.43
N ARG A 44 -3.99 -9.47 -1.17
CA ARG A 44 -2.84 -8.68 -0.71
C ARG A 44 -3.01 -7.24 -1.13
N LEU A 45 -2.29 -6.36 -0.45
CA LEU A 45 -2.24 -4.93 -0.69
C LEU A 45 -0.89 -4.53 -1.27
N ALA A 46 -0.91 -3.51 -2.13
CA ALA A 46 0.30 -2.90 -2.65
C ALA A 46 0.16 -1.38 -2.69
N LEU A 47 1.27 -0.70 -2.40
CA LEU A 47 1.43 0.73 -2.68
C LEU A 47 1.89 0.90 -4.13
N VAL A 48 1.08 1.58 -4.93
CA VAL A 48 1.35 1.78 -6.36
C VAL A 48 1.45 3.27 -6.69
N GLY A 49 2.44 3.62 -7.51
CA GLY A 49 2.63 4.99 -7.99
C GLY A 49 1.76 5.32 -9.21
N THR A 50 1.76 6.60 -9.62
CA THR A 50 1.12 7.03 -10.87
C THR A 50 1.62 6.22 -12.07
N GLY A 51 0.72 5.86 -12.99
CA GLY A 51 1.01 5.01 -14.16
C GLY A 51 0.56 3.56 -14.01
N PHE A 52 0.02 3.16 -12.85
CA PHE A 52 -0.57 1.83 -12.63
C PHE A 52 -1.66 1.49 -13.66
N PRO A 53 -1.66 0.27 -14.27
CA PRO A 53 -0.89 -0.92 -13.90
C PRO A 53 0.56 -0.97 -14.40
N ASN A 54 1.01 -0.03 -15.24
CA ASN A 54 2.39 0.09 -15.71
C ASN A 54 3.25 0.97 -14.78
N ALA A 55 3.01 0.89 -13.47
CA ALA A 55 3.57 1.82 -12.50
C ALA A 55 5.09 1.69 -12.34
N VAL A 56 5.76 2.81 -12.06
CA VAL A 56 7.17 2.84 -11.65
C VAL A 56 7.36 2.23 -10.26
N THR A 57 6.30 2.21 -9.45
CA THR A 57 6.30 1.64 -8.09
C THR A 57 5.12 0.70 -7.94
N ASN A 58 5.41 -0.51 -7.47
CA ASN A 58 4.47 -1.57 -7.12
C ASN A 58 5.06 -2.34 -5.94
N ASP A 59 4.73 -1.90 -4.73
CA ASP A 59 5.32 -2.42 -3.50
C ASP A 59 4.26 -3.12 -2.64
N GLY A 60 4.23 -4.46 -2.74
CA GLY A 60 3.44 -5.34 -1.88
C GLY A 60 4.18 -5.82 -0.64
N ASN A 61 5.44 -5.40 -0.44
CA ASN A 61 6.28 -5.85 0.67
C ASN A 61 6.11 -4.97 1.91
N GLN A 62 5.13 -4.08 1.98
CA GLN A 62 4.83 -3.32 3.19
C GLN A 62 4.15 -4.18 4.27
N PRO A 63 4.32 -3.85 5.56
CA PRO A 63 3.58 -4.52 6.63
C PRO A 63 2.09 -4.33 6.40
N GLN A 64 1.36 -5.45 6.39
CA GLN A 64 -0.06 -5.43 6.10
C GLN A 64 -0.75 -6.59 6.80
N ASN A 65 -2.05 -6.45 7.01
CA ASN A 65 -2.90 -7.52 7.51
C ASN A 65 -4.26 -7.42 6.81
N VAL A 66 -4.74 -8.53 6.26
CA VAL A 66 -6.06 -8.64 5.63
C VAL A 66 -6.81 -9.77 6.35
N VAL A 67 -7.92 -9.42 7.00
CA VAL A 67 -8.69 -10.37 7.81
C VAL A 67 -10.13 -10.44 7.31
N PRO A 68 -10.71 -11.63 7.13
CA PRO A 68 -12.13 -11.76 6.80
C PRO A 68 -13.00 -11.06 7.84
N ALA A 69 -13.98 -10.28 7.37
CA ALA A 69 -14.92 -9.54 8.21
C ALA A 69 -16.39 -9.94 7.94
N GLY A 70 -16.63 -10.82 6.97
CA GLY A 70 -17.94 -11.27 6.55
C GLY A 70 -17.90 -11.90 5.16
N SER A 71 -19.06 -12.26 4.63
CA SER A 71 -19.16 -12.81 3.27
C SER A 71 -18.78 -11.74 2.24
N GLY A 72 -17.69 -11.93 1.52
CA GLY A 72 -17.21 -10.99 0.50
C GLY A 72 -16.68 -9.67 1.09
N THR A 73 -16.33 -9.64 2.37
CA THR A 73 -15.77 -8.47 3.04
C THR A 73 -14.56 -8.83 3.90
N TRP A 74 -13.58 -7.93 3.91
CA TRP A 74 -12.37 -8.03 4.72
C TRP A 74 -12.07 -6.68 5.36
N ALA A 75 -11.53 -6.69 6.58
CA ALA A 75 -10.88 -5.53 7.16
C ALA A 75 -9.39 -5.60 6.84
N PHE A 76 -8.76 -4.45 6.68
CA PHE A 76 -7.32 -4.43 6.41
C PHE A 76 -6.59 -3.28 7.09
N GLY A 77 -5.30 -3.51 7.30
CA GLY A 77 -4.31 -2.53 7.70
C GLY A 77 -3.07 -2.60 6.81
N PHE A 78 -2.45 -1.45 6.56
CA PHE A 78 -1.28 -1.27 5.71
C PHE A 78 -0.39 -0.15 6.28
N ASP A 79 0.88 -0.44 6.56
CA ASP A 79 1.84 0.57 7.00
C ASP A 79 2.40 1.31 5.76
N LEU A 80 2.50 2.64 5.86
CA LEU A 80 3.11 3.43 4.82
C LEU A 80 4.62 3.48 5.05
N PRO A 81 5.45 3.46 3.99
CA PRO A 81 6.88 3.65 4.19
C PRO A 81 7.15 5.08 4.69
N ASN A 82 8.05 5.23 5.67
CA ASN A 82 8.46 6.54 6.18
C ASN A 82 8.89 7.51 5.06
N VAL A 83 9.60 6.97 4.06
CA VAL A 83 10.02 7.65 2.85
C VAL A 83 9.86 6.66 1.68
N PRO A 84 8.96 6.91 0.71
CA PRO A 84 8.89 6.10 -0.50
C PRO A 84 10.11 6.37 -1.39
N ALA A 85 10.36 5.48 -2.36
CA ALA A 85 11.50 5.61 -3.27
C ALA A 85 11.47 6.92 -4.09
N VAL A 86 10.28 7.45 -4.38
CA VAL A 86 10.08 8.67 -5.17
C VAL A 86 9.02 9.55 -4.51
N ALA A 87 9.18 10.87 -4.51
CA ALA A 87 8.10 11.76 -4.09
C ALA A 87 7.01 11.82 -5.18
N GLY A 88 5.73 11.84 -4.80
CA GLY A 88 4.65 11.84 -5.79
C GLY A 88 3.32 11.29 -5.28
N ALA A 89 2.45 10.97 -6.24
CA ALA A 89 1.12 10.46 -5.97
C ALA A 89 1.06 8.93 -6.06
N TYR A 90 0.40 8.34 -5.08
CA TYR A 90 0.28 6.91 -4.86
C TYR A 90 -1.16 6.53 -4.57
N GLN A 91 -1.46 5.23 -4.69
CA GLN A 91 -2.66 4.62 -4.12
C GLN A 91 -2.29 3.30 -3.46
N VAL A 92 -3.00 2.94 -2.39
CA VAL A 92 -3.06 1.54 -1.97
C VAL A 92 -4.12 0.83 -2.81
N ILE A 93 -3.76 -0.30 -3.38
CA ILE A 93 -4.67 -1.22 -4.07
C ILE A 93 -4.74 -2.52 -3.30
N VAL A 94 -5.83 -3.26 -3.49
CA VAL A 94 -5.94 -4.67 -3.15
C VAL A 94 -5.94 -5.49 -4.43
N TYR A 95 -5.28 -6.64 -4.44
CA TYR A 95 -5.25 -7.57 -5.56
C TYR A 95 -5.31 -9.02 -5.06
N ASN A 96 -5.73 -9.92 -5.95
CA ASN A 96 -5.74 -11.36 -5.69
C ASN A 96 -4.43 -11.98 -6.19
N ASP A 97 -3.52 -12.28 -5.27
CA ASP A 97 -2.18 -12.84 -5.49
C ASP A 97 -2.25 -14.35 -5.75
N THR A 98 -2.85 -14.74 -6.88
CA THR A 98 -3.11 -16.15 -7.21
C THR A 98 -1.82 -16.94 -7.47
N ASN A 99 -0.72 -16.28 -7.80
CA ASN A 99 0.58 -16.89 -8.01
C ASN A 99 1.51 -16.79 -6.78
N ASN A 100 1.02 -16.18 -5.69
CA ASN A 100 1.73 -16.02 -4.41
C ASN A 100 3.11 -15.33 -4.54
N THR A 101 3.22 -14.36 -5.44
CA THR A 101 4.46 -13.61 -5.66
C THR A 101 4.66 -12.49 -4.65
N GLY A 102 3.59 -12.07 -3.95
CA GLY A 102 3.66 -10.94 -3.01
C GLY A 102 3.75 -9.57 -3.69
N THR A 103 3.61 -9.51 -5.02
CA THR A 103 3.60 -8.28 -5.82
C THR A 103 2.48 -8.35 -6.84
N TYR A 104 1.84 -7.23 -7.16
CA TYR A 104 0.82 -7.24 -8.21
C TYR A 104 1.43 -7.54 -9.58
N ASN A 105 0.80 -8.42 -10.34
CA ASN A 105 1.14 -8.72 -11.73
C ASN A 105 0.05 -8.24 -12.68
N VAL A 106 0.45 -7.73 -13.85
CA VAL A 106 -0.51 -7.31 -14.87
C VAL A 106 -1.43 -8.48 -15.25
N GLY A 107 -2.73 -8.26 -15.12
CA GLY A 107 -3.76 -9.29 -15.38
C GLY A 107 -4.39 -9.86 -14.12
N GLU A 108 -3.80 -9.64 -12.94
CA GLU A 108 -4.45 -9.98 -11.68
C GLU A 108 -5.66 -9.09 -11.43
N ARG A 109 -6.68 -9.67 -10.76
CA ARG A 109 -7.83 -8.88 -10.32
C ARG A 109 -7.36 -7.92 -9.23
N PHE A 110 -7.73 -6.66 -9.36
CA PHE A 110 -7.44 -5.64 -8.35
C PHE A 110 -8.63 -4.70 -8.15
N ALA A 111 -8.61 -3.98 -7.04
CA ALA A 111 -9.52 -2.90 -6.72
C ALA A 111 -8.76 -1.72 -6.11
N ARG A 112 -9.28 -0.52 -6.31
CA ARG A 112 -8.75 0.74 -5.80
C ARG A 112 -9.90 1.69 -5.52
N ASN A 113 -9.64 2.75 -4.78
CA ASN A 113 -10.63 3.79 -4.52
C ASN A 113 -10.28 5.10 -5.24
N ARG A 114 -10.99 6.17 -4.87
CA ARG A 114 -10.80 7.52 -5.40
C ARG A 114 -9.96 8.41 -4.47
N GLN A 115 -9.21 7.80 -3.56
CA GLN A 115 -8.30 8.48 -2.66
C GLN A 115 -6.85 8.30 -3.17
N TRP A 116 -6.06 9.35 -3.03
CA TRP A 116 -4.66 9.40 -3.43
C TRP A 116 -3.80 9.75 -2.23
N LEU A 117 -2.71 9.03 -2.07
CA LEU A 117 -1.68 9.29 -1.07
C LEU A 117 -0.57 10.10 -1.73
N ILE A 118 -0.36 11.32 -1.26
CA ILE A 118 0.63 12.23 -1.80
C ILE A 118 1.80 12.31 -0.83
N TYR A 119 2.99 11.89 -1.26
CA TYR A 119 4.20 12.08 -0.49
C TYR A 119 4.97 13.29 -0.99
N SER A 120 5.28 14.23 -0.10
CA SER A 120 6.11 15.40 -0.38
C SER A 120 7.27 15.53 0.61
N THR A 121 8.44 15.92 0.13
CA THR A 121 9.62 16.19 0.98
C THR A 121 9.61 17.58 1.60
N PHE A 122 8.70 18.45 1.16
CA PHE A 122 8.49 19.81 1.66
C PHE A 122 7.00 20.16 1.72
N SER A 123 6.64 21.12 2.56
CA SER A 123 5.28 21.71 2.56
C SER A 123 5.18 22.78 1.48
N GLY A 124 4.00 22.93 0.87
CA GLY A 124 3.73 23.97 -0.13
C GLY A 124 2.87 23.48 -1.28
N ASP A 125 2.80 24.30 -2.33
CA ASP A 125 2.02 23.99 -3.52
C ASP A 125 2.78 23.02 -4.43
N ILE A 126 2.10 21.95 -4.81
CA ILE A 126 2.57 20.99 -5.82
C ILE A 126 1.74 21.14 -7.10
N PRO A 127 2.37 20.95 -8.28
CA PRO A 127 1.66 21.03 -9.54
C PRO A 127 0.73 19.83 -9.74
N ALA A 128 -0.22 19.97 -10.66
CA ALA A 128 -1.07 18.85 -11.09
C ALA A 128 -0.23 17.71 -11.66
N VAL A 129 -0.57 16.47 -11.32
CA VAL A 129 0.05 15.27 -11.87
C VAL A 129 -0.81 14.74 -13.01
N LYS A 130 -0.22 14.60 -14.20
CA LYS A 130 -0.89 14.10 -15.40
C LYS A 130 -0.24 12.81 -15.86
N LEU A 131 -1.04 11.88 -16.38
CA LEU A 131 -0.51 10.66 -17.00
C LEU A 131 0.23 11.01 -18.30
N PRO A 132 1.47 10.50 -18.48
CA PRO A 132 2.19 10.65 -19.74
C PRO A 132 1.39 10.04 -20.90
N GLY A 133 1.27 10.77 -22.01
CA GLY A 133 0.63 10.28 -23.24
C GLY A 133 -0.88 10.44 -23.34
N SER A 134 -1.63 10.42 -22.23
CA SER A 134 -3.09 10.68 -22.24
C SER A 134 -3.45 12.12 -21.86
N GLY A 135 -2.59 12.82 -21.12
CA GLY A 135 -2.89 14.15 -20.59
C GLY A 135 -3.95 14.17 -19.49
N GLU A 136 -4.47 13.00 -19.10
CA GLU A 136 -5.45 12.86 -18.03
C GLU A 136 -4.83 13.28 -16.70
N GLU A 137 -5.54 14.17 -16.00
CA GLU A 137 -5.15 14.63 -14.68
C GLU A 137 -5.48 13.56 -13.62
N VAL A 138 -4.41 13.04 -13.01
CA VAL A 138 -4.46 12.08 -11.91
C VAL A 138 -4.81 12.81 -10.62
N THR A 139 -4.10 13.91 -10.36
CA THR A 139 -4.32 14.80 -9.22
C THR A 139 -4.22 16.26 -9.65
N PRO A 140 -5.09 17.16 -9.16
CA PRO A 140 -4.99 18.58 -9.43
C PRO A 140 -3.76 19.20 -8.75
N ALA A 141 -3.46 20.46 -9.09
CA ALA A 141 -2.53 21.25 -8.29
C ALA A 141 -3.14 21.47 -6.89
N MET A 142 -2.34 21.35 -5.84
CA MET A 142 -2.82 21.39 -4.46
C MET A 142 -1.71 21.81 -3.49
N THR A 143 -2.08 22.31 -2.33
CA THR A 143 -1.15 22.54 -1.21
C THR A 143 -1.05 21.28 -0.36
N VAL A 144 0.16 20.88 0.00
CA VAL A 144 0.44 19.70 0.85
C VAL A 144 1.36 20.05 2.00
N GLU A 145 1.36 19.22 3.03
CA GLU A 145 2.38 19.23 4.07
C GLU A 145 3.53 18.27 3.74
N ARG A 146 4.70 18.50 4.36
CA ARG A 146 5.81 17.55 4.33
C ARG A 146 5.36 16.21 4.91
N GLY A 147 5.62 15.13 4.17
CA GLY A 147 5.24 13.76 4.51
C GLY A 147 4.08 13.26 3.67
N TRP A 148 3.33 12.31 4.22
CA TRP A 148 2.13 11.75 3.59
C TRP A 148 0.93 12.68 3.76
N ASN A 149 0.15 12.81 2.69
CA ASN A 149 -1.12 13.53 2.67
C ASN A 149 -2.17 12.65 1.97
N LEU A 150 -3.42 12.72 2.40
CA LEU A 150 -4.55 12.04 1.77
C LEU A 150 -5.38 13.06 0.98
N TYR A 151 -5.42 12.88 -0.33
CA TYR A 151 -6.34 13.60 -1.22
C TYR A 151 -7.54 12.70 -1.54
N ASN A 152 -8.73 13.10 -1.13
CA ASN A 152 -9.96 12.39 -1.48
C ASN A 152 -10.68 13.11 -2.64
N ARG A 153 -10.68 12.48 -3.82
CA ARG A 153 -11.27 13.04 -5.05
C ARG A 153 -12.80 13.14 -5.02
N ASN A 154 -13.45 12.59 -4.01
CA ASN A 154 -14.90 12.75 -3.83
C ASN A 154 -15.27 14.11 -3.24
N PHE A 155 -14.30 14.86 -2.72
CA PHE A 155 -14.48 16.19 -2.15
C PHE A 155 -13.68 17.23 -2.94
N PRO A 156 -14.13 18.49 -3.00
CA PRO A 156 -13.35 19.56 -3.59
C PRO A 156 -12.05 19.79 -2.80
N LEU A 157 -11.09 20.48 -3.43
CA LEU A 157 -9.92 20.97 -2.71
C LEU A 157 -10.34 22.00 -1.66
N SER A 158 -9.72 21.92 -0.49
CA SER A 158 -9.98 22.80 0.64
C SER A 158 -8.77 22.82 1.58
N SER A 159 -8.87 23.56 2.68
CA SER A 159 -7.89 23.53 3.77
C SER A 159 -7.77 22.17 4.47
N THR A 160 -8.69 21.23 4.20
CA THR A 160 -8.71 19.89 4.79
C THR A 160 -8.64 18.78 3.73
N ASN A 161 -8.47 19.14 2.46
CA ASN A 161 -8.36 18.18 1.35
C ASN A 161 -7.40 18.74 0.29
N PRO A 162 -6.17 18.24 0.19
CA PRO A 162 -5.62 17.10 0.93
C PRO A 162 -5.40 17.39 2.44
N SER A 163 -5.44 16.35 3.27
CA SER A 163 -5.09 16.42 4.70
C SER A 163 -3.80 15.64 5.01
N PRO A 164 -3.04 15.99 6.05
CA PRO A 164 -1.91 15.18 6.48
C PRO A 164 -2.35 13.75 6.86
N ALA A 165 -1.60 12.76 6.40
CA ALA A 165 -1.93 11.34 6.53
C ALA A 165 -0.95 10.61 7.45
N GLY A 166 -0.99 10.95 8.74
CA GLY A 166 -0.27 10.19 9.78
C GLY A 166 -0.99 8.89 10.16
N LYS A 167 -2.33 8.92 10.20
CA LYS A 167 -3.18 7.75 10.35
C LYS A 167 -4.47 7.94 9.55
N VAL A 168 -4.77 7.00 8.64
CA VAL A 168 -5.91 7.05 7.74
C VAL A 168 -6.84 5.88 8.06
N THR A 169 -8.11 6.18 8.31
CA THR A 169 -9.16 5.18 8.55
C THR A 169 -10.29 5.35 7.55
N GLY A 170 -10.99 4.26 7.21
CA GLY A 170 -12.06 4.31 6.21
C GLY A 170 -11.52 4.42 4.78
N TYR A 171 -10.32 3.87 4.54
CA TYR A 171 -9.77 3.72 3.20
C TYR A 171 -10.43 2.51 2.52
N ASP A 172 -11.68 2.64 2.11
CA ASP A 172 -12.43 1.50 1.59
C ASP A 172 -12.10 1.20 0.13
N LEU A 173 -11.88 -0.07 -0.16
CA LEU A 173 -11.53 -0.63 -1.45
C LEU A 173 -12.67 -1.55 -1.91
N SER A 174 -13.22 -1.30 -3.09
CA SER A 174 -14.35 -2.08 -3.60
C SER A 174 -14.16 -2.47 -5.05
N ARG A 175 -14.48 -3.72 -5.37
CA ARG A 175 -14.57 -4.25 -6.74
C ARG A 175 -16.01 -4.30 -7.22
#